data_AF-A0A6C0HYT2-F1
#
_entry.id   AF-A0A6C0HYT2-F1
#
_cell.length_a   1.000
_cell.length_b   1.000
_cell.length_c   1.000
_cell.angle_alpha   90.00
_cell.angle_beta   90.00
_cell.angle_gamma   90.00
#
_symmetry.space_group_name_H-M   'P 1'
#
loop_
_entity.id
_entity.type
_entity.pdbx_description
1 polymer ?
#
loop_
_entity_poly.entity_id
_entity_poly.type
_entity_poly.pdbx_seq_one_letter_code
_entity_poly.pdbx_strand_id
1 'polypeptide(L)'
;MEHNCKICNKIYSTSSSLSNHKKKFHNENIIKYDKKNEENKLYNCKYCEKKYKSHTARWSHEKKCIIKVKDKHEDEKQIIIDKLKDEIIELQKKLIKTNNKVSTRTFKAINKILKERSYIKNSQNNNTNSLNTITNNNKIIYNIGNEELVKVLTMKEKKQIINSRLNAMERIVEIAHCSEYHQFKNIVITNLHDNFAYKYDSDKGYFVTGEKQKVLTELFDNRKEDIEEIYHELESANKIDARTKQIIQNFLDNCSNELPYLDENDTKFPSYKICKINNVKILLYNNQDKITKDIELMIL
;
A
#
# COMPACT_ATOMS: atom_id res chain seq x y z
N MET A 1 -46.28 -48.40 -78.27
CA MET A 1 -45.04 -49.19 -78.23
C MET A 1 -45.19 -50.23 -77.14
N GLU A 2 -45.02 -51.50 -77.45
CA GLU A 2 -45.09 -52.56 -76.44
C GLU A 2 -43.79 -52.56 -75.60
N HIS A 3 -43.91 -52.62 -74.27
CA HIS A 3 -42.76 -52.57 -73.37
C HIS A 3 -42.45 -53.96 -72.84
N ASN A 4 -41.51 -54.67 -73.47
CA ASN A 4 -41.15 -56.04 -73.09
C ASN A 4 -39.90 -56.13 -72.20
N CYS A 5 -39.91 -57.08 -71.26
CA CYS A 5 -38.73 -57.44 -70.49
C CYS A 5 -37.87 -58.42 -71.29
N LYS A 6 -36.67 -58.01 -71.71
CA LYS A 6 -35.75 -58.86 -72.50
C LYS A 6 -35.18 -60.06 -71.73
N ILE A 7 -35.39 -60.14 -70.42
CA ILE A 7 -34.88 -61.23 -69.56
C ILE A 7 -35.90 -62.36 -69.41
N CYS A 8 -37.21 -62.02 -69.36
CA CYS A 8 -38.28 -63.02 -69.18
C CYS A 8 -39.43 -62.91 -70.20
N ASN A 9 -39.27 -62.09 -71.23
CA ASN A 9 -40.19 -61.84 -72.35
C ASN A 9 -41.63 -61.46 -71.96
N LYS A 10 -41.88 -60.98 -70.73
CA LYS A 10 -43.18 -60.42 -70.34
C LYS A 10 -43.42 -59.05 -70.96
N ILE A 11 -44.65 -58.81 -71.44
CA ILE A 11 -45.09 -57.56 -72.06
C ILE A 11 -45.85 -56.72 -71.04
N TYR A 12 -45.54 -55.41 -71.00
CA TYR A 12 -46.15 -54.45 -70.10
C TYR A 12 -46.80 -53.31 -70.90
N SER A 13 -47.92 -52.81 -70.37
CA SER A 13 -48.70 -51.72 -70.95
C SER A 13 -48.01 -50.36 -70.89
N THR A 14 -47.05 -50.17 -69.99
CA THR A 14 -46.29 -48.92 -69.83
C THR A 14 -44.81 -49.16 -69.48
N SER A 15 -43.94 -48.20 -69.80
CA SER A 15 -42.51 -48.27 -69.49
C SER A 15 -42.23 -48.28 -67.97
N SER A 16 -43.06 -47.57 -67.19
CA SER A 16 -42.97 -47.54 -65.72
C SER A 16 -43.23 -48.91 -65.10
N SER A 17 -44.23 -49.64 -65.60
CA SER A 17 -44.53 -51.00 -65.16
C SER A 17 -43.38 -51.97 -65.47
N LEU A 18 -42.78 -51.85 -66.65
CA LEU A 18 -41.57 -52.61 -67.02
C LEU A 18 -40.38 -52.28 -66.10
N SER A 19 -40.18 -51.00 -65.76
CA SER A 19 -39.09 -50.54 -64.90
C SER A 19 -39.22 -51.08 -63.46
N ASN A 20 -40.43 -51.05 -62.90
CA ASN A 20 -40.72 -51.63 -61.58
C ASN A 20 -40.55 -53.16 -61.58
N HIS A 21 -40.97 -53.83 -62.64
CA HIS A 21 -40.73 -55.27 -62.80
C HIS A 21 -39.23 -55.61 -62.81
N LYS A 22 -38.40 -54.89 -63.59
CA LYS A 22 -36.94 -55.10 -63.62
C LYS A 22 -36.30 -54.90 -62.24
N LYS A 23 -36.70 -53.85 -61.52
CA LYS A 23 -36.22 -53.57 -60.15
C LYS A 23 -36.65 -54.61 -59.11
N LYS A 24 -37.78 -55.29 -59.31
CA LYS A 24 -38.31 -56.24 -58.32
C LYS A 24 -37.82 -57.68 -58.58
N PHE A 25 -37.63 -58.05 -59.84
CA PHE A 25 -37.42 -59.46 -60.24
C PHE A 25 -36.08 -59.72 -60.93
N HIS A 26 -35.35 -58.68 -61.36
CA HIS A 26 -34.07 -58.81 -62.08
C HIS A 26 -32.98 -57.93 -61.46
N ASN A 27 -33.09 -57.65 -60.17
CA ASN A 27 -32.21 -56.73 -59.45
C ASN A 27 -30.96 -57.42 -58.90
N GLU A 28 -30.23 -58.12 -59.77
CA GLU A 28 -28.87 -58.56 -59.50
C GLU A 28 -27.93 -57.71 -60.36
N ASN A 29 -27.12 -56.88 -59.69
CA ASN A 29 -26.03 -56.06 -60.23
C ASN A 29 -26.40 -54.68 -60.81
N ILE A 30 -26.94 -53.78 -59.96
CA ILE A 30 -26.62 -52.35 -60.15
C ILE A 30 -25.22 -52.10 -59.58
N ILE A 31 -24.30 -52.03 -60.53
CA ILE A 31 -22.92 -51.57 -60.44
C ILE A 31 -22.82 -50.34 -59.54
N LYS A 32 -22.03 -50.44 -58.47
CA LYS A 32 -21.56 -49.31 -57.68
C LYS A 32 -20.81 -48.38 -58.64
N TYR A 33 -21.34 -47.19 -58.90
CA TYR A 33 -20.59 -46.15 -59.56
C TYR A 33 -19.34 -45.83 -58.72
N ASP A 34 -18.18 -46.03 -59.33
CA ASP A 34 -16.88 -45.61 -58.83
C ASP A 34 -16.90 -44.10 -58.54
N LYS A 35 -16.86 -43.74 -57.25
CA LYS A 35 -16.28 -42.46 -56.84
C LYS A 35 -14.76 -42.60 -56.93
N LYS A 36 -14.16 -42.08 -58.00
CA LYS A 36 -12.73 -41.75 -57.99
C LYS A 36 -12.52 -40.24 -58.05
N ASN A 37 -11.69 -39.80 -57.12
CA ASN A 37 -11.06 -38.49 -56.93
C ASN A 37 -11.80 -37.47 -56.06
N GLU A 38 -11.99 -37.78 -54.78
CA GLU A 38 -11.72 -36.79 -53.75
C GLU A 38 -10.39 -37.20 -53.09
N GLU A 39 -9.35 -36.39 -53.27
CA GLU A 39 -8.18 -36.41 -52.40
C GLU A 39 -8.67 -36.53 -50.95
N ASN A 40 -8.04 -37.37 -50.13
CA ASN A 40 -8.31 -37.42 -48.69
C ASN A 40 -8.03 -36.05 -48.07
N LYS A 41 -8.98 -35.11 -48.19
CA LYS A 41 -8.84 -33.72 -47.78
C LYS A 41 -8.96 -33.70 -46.27
N LEU A 42 -7.81 -33.83 -45.62
CA LEU A 42 -7.69 -33.67 -44.19
C LEU A 42 -7.81 -32.18 -43.84
N TYR A 43 -8.68 -31.88 -42.88
CA TYR A 43 -8.91 -30.54 -42.38
C TYR A 43 -8.10 -30.34 -41.10
N ASN A 44 -7.13 -29.42 -41.11
CA ASN A 44 -6.30 -29.09 -39.95
C ASN A 44 -7.01 -28.09 -39.05
N CYS A 45 -6.91 -28.26 -37.73
CA CYS A 45 -7.35 -27.26 -36.75
C CYS A 45 -6.46 -26.01 -36.82
N LYS A 46 -7.05 -24.82 -36.65
CA LYS A 46 -6.29 -23.55 -36.60
C LYS A 46 -5.55 -23.30 -35.29
N TYR A 47 -5.89 -24.03 -34.23
CA TYR A 47 -5.41 -23.80 -32.85
C TYR A 47 -4.54 -24.94 -32.31
N CYS A 48 -4.44 -26.05 -33.04
CA CYS A 48 -3.55 -27.17 -32.71
C CYS A 48 -3.24 -28.00 -33.97
N GLU A 49 -2.33 -28.96 -33.86
CA GLU A 49 -1.83 -29.75 -35.00
C GLU A 49 -2.72 -30.94 -35.39
N LYS A 50 -3.94 -31.04 -34.83
CA LYS A 50 -4.86 -32.17 -35.10
C LYS A 50 -5.50 -32.08 -36.50
N LYS A 51 -5.57 -33.23 -37.17
CA LYS A 51 -6.14 -33.41 -38.52
C LYS A 51 -7.47 -34.17 -38.46
N TYR A 52 -8.45 -33.75 -39.26
CA TYR A 52 -9.80 -34.31 -39.26
C TYR A 52 -10.23 -34.75 -40.65
N LYS A 53 -10.98 -35.85 -40.73
CA LYS A 53 -11.52 -36.38 -41.99
C LYS A 53 -12.72 -35.58 -42.54
N SER A 54 -13.32 -34.71 -41.73
CA SER A 54 -14.46 -33.90 -42.16
C SER A 54 -14.38 -32.46 -41.62
N HIS A 55 -14.96 -31.54 -42.38
CA HIS A 55 -15.10 -30.14 -42.00
C HIS A 55 -15.87 -29.97 -40.68
N THR A 56 -16.93 -30.75 -40.49
CA THR A 56 -17.81 -30.70 -39.30
C THR A 56 -17.08 -31.15 -38.03
N ALA A 57 -16.28 -32.22 -38.12
CA ALA A 57 -15.48 -32.69 -37.00
C ALA A 57 -14.40 -31.67 -36.61
N ARG A 58 -13.71 -31.07 -37.60
CA ARG A 58 -12.77 -29.96 -37.34
C ARG A 58 -13.47 -28.80 -36.64
N TRP A 59 -14.60 -28.33 -37.17
CA TRP A 59 -15.29 -27.15 -36.64
C TRP A 59 -15.79 -27.36 -35.20
N SER A 60 -16.34 -28.55 -34.90
CA SER A 60 -16.73 -28.92 -33.52
C SER A 60 -15.54 -28.92 -32.57
N HIS A 61 -14.38 -29.41 -33.02
CA HIS A 61 -13.15 -29.37 -32.25
C HIS A 61 -12.62 -27.93 -32.05
N GLU A 62 -12.59 -27.10 -33.10
CA GLU A 62 -12.09 -25.72 -33.04
C GLU A 62 -12.81 -24.88 -31.98
N LYS A 63 -14.13 -25.06 -31.82
CA LYS A 63 -14.92 -24.41 -30.76
C LYS A 63 -14.43 -24.69 -29.34
N LYS A 64 -13.91 -25.89 -29.09
CA LYS A 64 -13.36 -26.28 -27.77
C LYS A 64 -11.87 -25.98 -27.67
N CYS A 65 -11.15 -26.07 -28.79
CA CYS A 65 -9.71 -25.85 -28.85
C CYS A 65 -9.36 -24.37 -28.63
N ILE A 66 -10.16 -23.45 -29.17
CA ILE A 66 -9.96 -22.00 -28.97
C ILE A 66 -10.05 -21.59 -27.51
N ILE A 67 -10.97 -22.20 -26.74
CA ILE A 67 -11.15 -21.91 -25.31
C ILE A 67 -9.91 -22.33 -24.54
N LYS A 68 -9.42 -23.56 -24.77
CA LYS A 68 -8.19 -24.06 -24.12
C LYS A 68 -6.94 -23.23 -24.41
N VAL A 69 -6.83 -22.69 -25.63
CA VAL A 69 -5.71 -21.82 -26.00
C VAL A 69 -5.83 -20.46 -25.31
N LYS A 70 -7.05 -19.90 -25.21
CA LYS A 70 -7.30 -18.66 -24.48
C LYS A 70 -7.00 -18.80 -22.99
N ASP A 71 -7.49 -19.87 -22.35
CA ASP A 71 -7.23 -20.13 -20.93
C ASP A 71 -5.72 -20.24 -20.65
N LYS A 72 -4.98 -20.96 -21.51
CA LYS A 72 -3.52 -21.09 -21.39
C LYS A 72 -2.79 -19.75 -21.55
N HIS A 73 -3.25 -18.88 -22.46
CA HIS A 73 -2.68 -17.53 -22.60
C HIS A 73 -3.03 -16.61 -21.42
N GLU A 74 -4.20 -16.77 -20.82
CA GLU A 74 -4.60 -16.06 -19.59
C GLU A 74 -3.70 -16.46 -18.42
N ASP A 75 -3.43 -17.76 -18.25
CA ASP A 75 -2.52 -18.30 -17.24
C ASP A 75 -1.08 -17.79 -17.42
N GLU A 76 -0.56 -17.82 -18.65
CA GLU A 76 0.78 -17.29 -18.97
C GLU A 76 0.88 -15.78 -18.68
N LYS A 77 -0.16 -15.01 -19.00
CA LYS A 77 -0.23 -13.57 -18.72
C LYS A 77 -0.27 -13.30 -17.22
N GLN A 78 -1.00 -14.10 -16.45
CA GLN A 78 -1.09 -13.96 -15.00
C GLN A 78 0.27 -14.23 -14.33
N ILE A 79 0.99 -15.26 -14.77
CA ILE A 79 2.36 -15.57 -14.29
C ILE A 79 3.32 -14.40 -14.54
N ILE A 80 3.23 -13.74 -15.70
CA ILE A 80 4.07 -12.57 -16.02
C ILE A 80 3.70 -11.38 -15.12
N ILE A 81 2.40 -11.13 -14.91
CA ILE A 81 1.92 -10.05 -14.03
C ILE A 81 2.44 -10.24 -12.60
N ASP A 82 2.40 -11.47 -12.08
CA ASP A 82 2.82 -11.71 -10.69
C ASP A 82 4.34 -11.58 -10.53
N LYS A 83 5.14 -12.02 -11.52
CA LYS A 83 6.60 -11.75 -11.54
C LYS A 83 6.92 -10.25 -11.57
N LEU A 84 6.19 -9.47 -12.37
CA LEU A 84 6.38 -8.02 -12.43
C LEU A 84 5.99 -7.34 -11.11
N LYS A 85 4.94 -7.80 -10.42
CA LYS A 85 4.58 -7.30 -9.08
C LYS A 85 5.68 -7.56 -8.07
N ASP A 86 6.28 -8.75 -8.08
CA ASP A 86 7.37 -9.11 -7.17
C ASP A 86 8.61 -8.24 -7.41
N GLU A 87 8.99 -8.00 -8.68
CA GLU A 87 10.07 -7.08 -9.03
C GLU A 87 9.80 -5.64 -8.57
N ILE A 88 8.56 -5.15 -8.75
CA ILE A 88 8.16 -3.82 -8.27
C ILE A 88 8.30 -3.72 -6.75
N ILE A 89 7.83 -4.73 -6.00
CA ILE A 89 7.96 -4.78 -4.54
C ILE A 89 9.44 -4.77 -4.14
N GLU A 90 10.30 -5.52 -4.83
CA GLU A 90 11.73 -5.58 -4.52
C GLU A 90 12.45 -4.26 -4.82
N LEU A 91 12.13 -3.62 -5.95
CA LEU A 91 12.65 -2.30 -6.31
C LEU A 91 12.17 -1.23 -5.32
N GLN A 92 10.91 -1.26 -4.89
CA GLN A 92 10.39 -0.39 -3.83
C GLN A 92 11.14 -0.60 -2.51
N LYS A 93 11.39 -1.84 -2.09
CA LYS A 93 12.20 -2.16 -0.89
C LYS A 93 13.63 -1.63 -1.01
N LYS A 94 14.26 -1.77 -2.18
CA LYS A 94 15.60 -1.25 -2.46
C LYS A 94 15.63 0.28 -2.40
N LEU A 95 14.64 0.96 -2.98
CA LEU A 95 14.50 2.42 -2.93
C LEU A 95 14.26 2.94 -1.51
N ILE A 96 13.45 2.26 -0.70
CA ILE A 96 13.23 2.61 0.72
C ILE A 96 14.55 2.49 1.50
N LYS A 97 15.35 1.44 1.26
CA LYS A 97 16.68 1.30 1.87
C LYS A 97 17.62 2.45 1.49
N THR A 98 17.59 2.94 0.25
CA THR A 98 18.43 4.06 -0.20
C THR A 98 17.88 5.44 0.18
N ASN A 99 16.57 5.62 0.34
CA ASN A 99 15.92 6.89 0.74
C ASN A 99 16.01 7.21 2.24
N ASN A 100 16.56 6.33 3.07
CA ASN A 100 17.04 6.70 4.41
C ASN A 100 18.21 7.71 4.37
N LYS A 101 18.65 8.13 3.18
CA LYS A 101 19.51 9.30 2.99
C LYS A 101 18.74 10.57 3.33
N VAL A 102 19.09 11.12 4.47
CA VAL A 102 18.73 12.49 4.87
C VAL A 102 19.04 13.48 3.74
N SER A 103 18.02 14.21 3.27
CA SER A 103 18.09 14.99 2.03
C SER A 103 18.62 16.40 2.24
N THR A 104 18.47 16.99 3.44
CA THR A 104 18.91 18.37 3.71
C THR A 104 20.36 18.46 4.16
N ARG A 105 21.06 19.52 3.73
CA ARG A 105 22.48 19.78 4.06
C ARG A 105 22.71 19.82 5.58
N THR A 106 21.76 20.39 6.32
CA THR A 106 21.80 20.56 7.78
C THR A 106 21.78 19.22 8.52
N PHE A 107 20.82 18.35 8.21
CA PHE A 107 20.76 17.04 8.86
C PHE A 107 21.89 16.09 8.43
N LYS A 108 22.50 16.29 7.25
CA LYS A 108 23.71 15.53 6.89
C LYS A 108 24.87 15.82 7.85
N ALA A 109 25.04 17.06 8.30
CA ALA A 109 26.07 17.44 9.26
C ALA A 109 25.74 16.92 10.67
N ILE A 110 24.51 17.16 11.15
CA ILE A 110 24.02 16.67 12.45
C ILE A 110 24.15 15.15 12.53
N ASN A 111 23.66 14.42 11.51
CA ASN A 111 23.74 12.97 11.50
C ASN A 111 25.17 12.44 11.36
N LYS A 112 26.10 13.20 10.78
CA LYS A 112 27.51 12.79 10.74
C LYS A 112 28.05 12.69 12.17
N ILE A 113 27.85 13.75 12.97
CA ILE A 113 28.31 13.78 14.37
C ILE A 113 27.59 12.70 15.21
N LEU A 114 26.27 12.56 15.04
CA LEU A 114 25.49 11.54 15.75
C LEU A 114 25.92 10.11 15.40
N LYS A 115 26.21 9.83 14.12
CA LYS A 115 26.71 8.52 13.69
C LYS A 115 28.09 8.22 14.26
N GLU A 116 29.00 9.19 14.25
CA GLU A 116 30.32 9.03 14.87
C GLU A 116 30.19 8.67 16.36
N ARG A 117 29.32 9.37 17.09
CA ARG A 117 29.00 9.03 18.50
C ARG A 117 28.39 7.64 18.67
N SER A 118 27.44 7.25 17.82
CA SER A 118 26.77 5.95 17.94
C SER A 118 27.71 4.77 17.63
N TYR A 119 28.62 4.92 16.66
CA TYR A 119 29.65 3.91 16.38
C TYR A 119 30.65 3.74 17.53
N ILE A 120 31.07 4.83 18.19
CA ILE A 120 31.98 4.78 19.35
C ILE A 120 31.35 3.97 20.50
N LYS A 121 30.06 4.21 20.79
CA LYS A 121 29.31 3.48 21.83
C LYS A 121 29.26 1.96 21.57
N ASN A 122 29.15 1.56 20.30
CA ASN A 122 29.11 0.15 19.91
C ASN A 122 30.51 -0.51 19.86
N SER A 123 31.58 0.28 19.72
CA SER A 123 32.97 -0.21 19.68
C SER A 123 33.57 -0.47 21.07
N GLN A 124 33.11 0.25 22.11
CA GLN A 124 33.61 0.12 23.49
C GLN A 124 33.18 -1.16 24.24
N ASN A 125 32.47 -2.09 23.60
CA ASN A 125 32.09 -3.36 24.23
C ASN A 125 33.24 -4.39 24.35
N ASN A 126 34.45 -4.08 23.86
CA ASN A 126 35.63 -4.93 24.08
C ASN A 126 36.84 -4.07 24.48
N ASN A 127 37.26 -4.20 25.75
CA ASN A 127 38.46 -3.61 26.37
C ASN A 127 38.45 -2.09 26.61
N THR A 128 38.24 -1.67 27.86
CA THR A 128 39.30 -1.18 28.77
C THR A 128 38.69 -0.56 30.04
N ASN A 129 39.21 -0.98 31.20
CA ASN A 129 39.11 -0.23 32.44
C ASN A 129 39.85 1.11 32.26
N SER A 130 39.11 2.22 32.20
CA SER A 130 39.67 3.52 32.58
C SER A 130 38.63 4.28 33.40
N LEU A 131 38.92 4.41 34.70
CA LEU A 131 38.34 5.43 35.56
C LEU A 131 38.66 6.80 34.96
N ASN A 132 37.74 7.33 34.16
CA ASN A 132 37.52 8.75 34.00
C ASN A 132 36.02 8.92 34.07
N THR A 133 35.53 9.29 35.25
CA THR A 133 34.15 9.75 35.46
C THR A 133 33.99 11.10 34.77
N ILE A 134 34.02 11.11 33.44
CA ILE A 134 33.38 12.15 32.66
C ILE A 134 31.90 11.89 32.91
N THR A 135 31.29 12.70 33.77
CA THR A 135 29.85 12.92 33.78
C THR A 135 29.46 13.49 32.42
N ASN A 136 29.49 12.64 31.39
CA ASN A 136 28.78 12.87 30.15
C ASN A 136 27.32 12.75 30.56
N ASN A 137 26.70 13.87 30.92
CA ASN A 137 25.25 14.01 30.79
C ASN A 137 24.97 13.79 29.30
N ASN A 138 24.85 12.53 28.88
CA ASN A 138 24.47 12.16 27.54
C ASN A 138 23.11 12.84 27.33
N LYS A 139 23.10 13.95 26.58
CA LYS A 139 21.87 14.61 26.13
C LYS A 139 21.21 13.65 25.15
N ILE A 140 20.41 12.73 25.68
CA ILE A 140 19.67 11.73 24.91
C ILE A 140 18.46 12.43 24.30
N ILE A 141 18.25 12.20 23.01
CA ILE A 141 16.98 12.50 22.35
C ILE A 141 16.14 11.21 22.42
N TYR A 142 14.91 11.31 22.88
CA TYR A 142 14.00 10.16 22.96
C TYR A 142 13.23 9.98 21.65
N ASN A 143 12.89 8.75 21.31
CA ASN A 143 11.92 8.52 20.23
C ASN A 143 10.56 9.13 20.59
N ILE A 144 9.78 9.42 19.55
CA ILE A 144 8.35 9.75 19.72
C ILE A 144 7.68 8.58 20.45
N GLY A 145 6.95 8.89 21.53
CA GLY A 145 6.26 7.93 22.39
C GLY A 145 7.07 7.45 23.60
N ASN A 146 8.39 7.71 23.65
CA ASN A 146 9.26 7.26 24.73
C ASN A 146 9.66 8.41 25.69
N GLU A 147 8.99 9.56 25.61
CA GLU A 147 9.38 10.77 26.35
C GLU A 147 8.95 10.79 27.83
N GLU A 148 8.00 9.93 28.23
CA GLU A 148 7.29 10.01 29.52
C GLU A 148 6.83 11.45 29.84
N LEU A 149 6.30 12.16 28.84
CA LEU A 149 6.13 13.61 28.84
C LEU A 149 5.35 14.11 30.05
N VAL A 150 4.25 13.44 30.41
CA VAL A 150 3.39 13.80 31.55
C VAL A 150 4.15 13.86 32.89
N LYS A 151 5.18 13.01 33.08
CA LYS A 151 6.01 13.02 34.31
C LYS A 151 6.99 14.17 34.35
N VAL A 152 7.43 14.65 33.18
CA VAL A 152 8.46 15.69 33.05
C VAL A 152 7.85 17.10 33.06
N LEU A 153 6.63 17.26 32.55
CA LEU A 153 5.95 18.55 32.50
C LEU A 153 5.61 19.09 33.89
N THR A 154 5.85 20.39 34.08
CA THR A 154 5.45 21.07 35.31
C THR A 154 3.92 21.22 35.37
N MET A 155 3.38 21.38 36.58
CA MET A 155 1.94 21.66 36.75
C MET A 155 1.48 22.93 36.02
N LYS A 156 2.38 23.90 35.83
CA LYS A 156 2.08 25.13 35.08
C LYS A 156 1.88 24.81 33.60
N GLU A 157 2.74 23.99 33.01
CA GLU A 157 2.65 23.56 31.61
C GLU A 157 1.44 22.68 31.37
N LYS A 158 1.18 21.71 32.26
CA LYS A 158 -0.04 20.88 32.23
C LYS A 158 -1.30 21.74 32.18
N LYS A 159 -1.40 22.75 33.05
CA LYS A 159 -2.51 23.71 33.04
C LYS A 159 -2.57 24.52 31.75
N GLN A 160 -1.44 24.94 31.19
CA GLN A 160 -1.41 25.66 29.93
C GLN A 160 -1.95 24.81 28.76
N ILE A 161 -1.63 23.51 28.73
CA ILE A 161 -2.15 22.58 27.73
C ILE A 161 -3.67 22.49 27.84
N ILE A 162 -4.21 22.15 29.01
CA ILE A 162 -5.67 22.00 29.21
C ILE A 162 -6.42 23.32 28.98
N ASN A 163 -5.89 24.45 29.44
CA ASN A 163 -6.53 25.75 29.26
C ASN A 163 -6.52 26.25 27.80
N SER A 164 -5.69 25.64 26.93
CA SER A 164 -5.71 25.92 25.49
C SER A 164 -6.88 25.24 24.75
N ARG A 165 -7.65 24.38 25.43
CA ARG A 165 -8.94 23.85 24.95
C ARG A 165 -8.81 23.15 23.60
N LEU A 166 -9.48 23.64 22.56
CA LEU A 166 -9.42 23.07 21.21
C LEU A 166 -8.00 23.08 20.63
N ASN A 167 -7.09 23.88 21.18
CA ASN A 167 -5.69 23.97 20.75
C ASN A 167 -4.74 23.15 21.65
N ALA A 168 -5.26 22.24 22.47
CA ALA A 168 -4.45 21.39 23.35
C ALA A 168 -3.38 20.61 22.59
N MET A 169 -3.69 20.11 21.39
CA MET A 169 -2.75 19.40 20.53
C MET A 169 -1.57 20.28 20.10
N GLU A 170 -1.85 21.46 19.57
CA GLU A 170 -0.83 22.41 19.16
C GLU A 170 0.02 22.84 20.37
N ARG A 171 -0.62 23.06 21.53
CA ARG A 171 0.06 23.51 22.74
C ARG A 171 0.99 22.47 23.35
N ILE A 172 0.59 21.20 23.42
CA ILE A 172 1.47 20.13 23.95
C ILE A 172 2.66 19.90 23.02
N VAL A 173 2.45 19.96 21.70
CA VAL A 173 3.54 19.83 20.72
C VAL A 173 4.51 21.01 20.83
N GLU A 174 4.01 22.23 20.97
CA GLU A 174 4.85 23.41 21.14
C GLU A 174 5.73 23.30 22.40
N ILE A 175 5.14 22.87 23.53
CA ILE A 175 5.90 22.67 24.77
C ILE A 175 6.92 21.55 24.58
N ALA A 176 6.51 20.35 24.14
CA ALA A 176 7.43 19.22 24.03
C ALA A 176 8.54 19.46 22.99
N HIS A 177 8.18 19.89 21.78
CA HIS A 177 9.10 19.87 20.63
C HIS A 177 9.65 21.25 20.26
N CYS A 178 9.07 22.37 20.72
CA CYS A 178 9.51 23.73 20.35
C CYS A 178 10.08 24.53 21.54
N SER A 179 9.95 24.08 22.79
CA SER A 179 10.48 24.77 23.98
C SER A 179 11.89 24.32 24.40
N GLU A 180 12.28 24.46 25.68
CA GLU A 180 13.63 24.14 26.19
C GLU A 180 13.87 22.64 26.42
N TYR A 181 12.87 21.77 26.20
CA TYR A 181 13.00 20.33 26.33
C TYR A 181 13.82 19.72 25.19
N HIS A 182 15.13 19.82 25.35
CA HIS A 182 16.14 19.41 24.40
C HIS A 182 16.01 17.90 24.06
N GLN A 183 15.68 17.07 25.06
CA GLN A 183 15.51 15.63 24.92
C GLN A 183 14.31 15.20 24.07
N PHE A 184 13.37 16.12 23.80
CA PHE A 184 12.15 15.86 23.02
C PHE A 184 12.22 16.48 21.62
N LYS A 185 13.38 17.00 21.19
CA LYS A 185 13.62 17.48 19.81
C LYS A 185 13.81 16.30 18.85
N ASN A 186 12.79 15.46 18.73
CA ASN A 186 12.84 14.18 18.06
C ASN A 186 12.12 14.13 16.71
N ILE A 187 11.58 15.27 16.26
CA ILE A 187 10.92 15.43 14.97
C ILE A 187 11.25 16.80 14.35
N VAL A 188 11.48 16.83 13.04
CA VAL A 188 11.65 18.08 12.27
C VAL A 188 10.97 17.99 10.91
N ILE A 189 10.22 19.04 10.55
CA ILE A 189 9.58 19.23 9.26
C ILE A 189 10.32 20.33 8.52
N THR A 190 11.08 19.99 7.47
CA THR A 190 11.92 20.99 6.76
C THR A 190 11.24 21.64 5.57
N ASN A 191 10.12 21.08 5.13
CA ASN A 191 9.40 21.52 3.94
C ASN A 191 7.93 21.15 4.12
N LEU A 192 6.99 22.01 3.73
CA LEU A 192 5.56 21.73 3.84
C LEU A 192 5.03 20.85 2.71
N HIS A 193 5.65 20.89 1.54
CA HIS A 193 5.16 20.29 0.29
C HIS A 193 5.72 18.90 -0.03
N ASP A 194 6.89 18.54 0.52
CA ASP A 194 7.41 17.18 0.32
C ASP A 194 6.64 16.15 1.17
N ASN A 195 6.93 14.86 0.97
CA ASN A 195 6.28 13.76 1.70
C ASN A 195 7.12 13.25 2.88
N PHE A 196 8.16 13.98 3.29
CA PHE A 196 9.17 13.47 4.22
C PHE A 196 9.25 14.30 5.51
N ALA A 197 9.51 13.62 6.61
CA ALA A 197 9.85 14.21 7.89
C ALA A 197 11.13 13.56 8.43
N TYR A 198 11.86 14.27 9.28
CA TYR A 198 12.97 13.72 10.02
C TYR A 198 12.49 13.32 11.40
N LYS A 199 12.71 12.07 11.79
CA LYS A 199 12.48 11.61 13.17
C LYS A 199 13.74 10.99 13.75
N TYR A 200 13.96 11.18 15.05
CA TYR A 200 15.05 10.53 15.76
C TYR A 200 14.76 9.03 15.90
N ASP A 201 15.80 8.21 15.76
CA ASP A 201 15.75 6.76 15.92
C ASP A 201 16.82 6.39 16.94
N SER A 202 16.39 6.07 18.16
CA SER A 202 17.25 5.76 19.31
C SER A 202 18.09 4.51 19.10
N ASP A 203 17.58 3.54 18.34
CA ASP A 203 18.30 2.30 18.06
C ASP A 203 19.49 2.57 17.13
N LYS A 204 19.31 3.51 16.21
CA LYS A 204 20.38 4.00 15.32
C LYS A 204 21.24 5.09 15.94
N GLY A 205 20.68 5.86 16.88
CA GLY A 205 21.29 7.02 17.52
C GLY A 205 21.31 8.28 16.65
N TYR A 206 20.58 8.34 15.54
CA TYR A 206 20.56 9.48 14.61
C TYR A 206 19.19 9.66 13.92
N PHE A 207 18.98 10.80 13.25
CA PHE A 207 17.72 11.07 12.55
C PHE A 207 17.58 10.25 11.27
N VAL A 208 16.40 9.68 11.06
CA VAL A 208 16.03 8.99 9.83
C VAL A 208 14.90 9.72 9.12
N THR A 209 14.85 9.56 7.81
CA THR A 209 13.73 10.04 6.99
C THR A 209 12.55 9.09 7.15
N GLY A 210 11.37 9.63 7.46
CA GLY A 210 10.10 8.91 7.50
C GLY A 210 9.05 9.55 6.60
N GLU A 211 8.01 8.79 6.24
CA GLU A 211 6.84 9.32 5.55
C GLU A 211 6.12 10.30 6.46
N LYS A 212 6.02 11.56 6.04
CA LYS A 212 5.57 12.70 6.87
C LYS A 212 4.22 12.44 7.52
N GLN A 213 3.26 11.92 6.76
CA GLN A 213 1.93 11.64 7.28
C GLN A 213 1.97 10.58 8.40
N LYS A 214 2.77 9.53 8.25
CA LYS A 214 2.91 8.48 9.27
C LYS A 214 3.59 9.03 10.52
N VAL A 215 4.69 9.76 10.37
CA VAL A 215 5.43 10.35 11.49
C VAL A 215 4.56 11.34 12.28
N LEU A 216 3.78 12.18 11.59
CA LEU A 216 2.88 13.13 12.25
C LEU A 216 1.67 12.45 12.91
N THR A 217 1.19 11.35 12.33
CA THR A 217 0.10 10.55 12.93
C THR A 217 0.59 9.86 14.20
N GLU A 218 1.79 9.26 14.16
CA GLU A 218 2.48 8.69 15.32
C GLU A 218 2.66 9.75 16.42
N LEU A 219 3.14 10.94 16.09
CA LEU A 219 3.24 12.05 17.04
C LEU A 219 1.88 12.43 17.64
N PHE A 220 0.86 12.59 16.79
CA PHE A 220 -0.48 13.00 17.23
C PHE A 220 -1.08 12.00 18.21
N ASP A 221 -1.00 10.69 17.91
CA ASP A 221 -1.60 9.65 18.73
C ASP A 221 -0.93 9.58 20.12
N ASN A 222 0.40 9.63 20.18
CA ASN A 222 1.13 9.70 21.46
C ASN A 222 0.78 10.96 22.27
N ARG A 223 0.74 12.14 21.62
CA ARG A 223 0.41 13.40 22.31
C ARG A 223 -1.06 13.47 22.73
N LYS A 224 -1.97 12.76 22.05
CA LYS A 224 -3.37 12.64 22.47
C LYS A 224 -3.46 11.86 23.77
N GLU A 225 -2.77 10.73 23.88
CA GLU A 225 -2.70 9.95 25.12
C GLU A 225 -2.13 10.78 26.28
N ASP A 226 -1.07 11.57 26.03
CA ASP A 226 -0.52 12.50 27.03
C ASP A 226 -1.56 13.56 27.48
N ILE A 227 -2.36 14.11 26.55
CA ILE A 227 -3.43 15.07 26.89
C ILE A 227 -4.51 14.42 27.74
N GLU A 228 -4.91 13.18 27.42
CA GLU A 228 -5.90 12.42 28.19
C GLU A 228 -5.42 12.18 29.63
N GLU A 229 -4.16 11.77 29.81
CA GLU A 229 -3.57 11.57 31.14
C GLU A 229 -3.50 12.88 31.94
N ILE A 230 -3.02 13.98 31.32
CA ILE A 230 -2.96 15.29 31.96
C ILE A 230 -4.36 15.77 32.37
N TYR A 231 -5.36 15.54 31.52
CA TYR A 231 -6.74 15.89 31.79
C TYR A 231 -7.26 15.15 33.02
N HIS A 232 -7.07 13.83 33.10
CA HIS A 232 -7.50 13.03 34.25
C HIS A 232 -6.80 13.42 35.55
N GLU A 233 -5.49 13.73 35.50
CA GLU A 233 -4.72 14.22 36.66
C GLU A 233 -5.30 15.54 37.21
N LEU A 234 -5.55 16.49 36.31
CA LEU A 234 -6.05 17.82 36.69
C LEU A 234 -7.52 17.80 37.10
N GLU A 235 -8.34 16.95 36.48
CA GLU A 235 -9.73 16.72 36.84
C GLU A 235 -9.84 16.13 38.26
N SER A 236 -9.08 15.07 38.54
CA SER A 236 -9.05 14.43 39.86
C SER A 236 -8.57 15.38 40.96
N ALA A 237 -7.70 16.33 40.62
CA ALA A 237 -7.24 17.37 41.53
C ALA A 237 -8.20 18.57 41.65
N ASN A 238 -9.36 18.56 40.98
CA ASN A 238 -10.32 19.67 40.89
C ASN A 238 -9.66 21.00 40.44
N LYS A 239 -8.74 20.91 39.47
CA LYS A 239 -7.95 22.04 38.94
C LYS A 239 -8.41 22.51 37.56
N ILE A 240 -9.59 22.08 37.10
CA ILE A 240 -10.19 22.43 35.81
C ILE A 240 -11.60 22.98 36.04
N ASP A 241 -11.95 24.09 35.38
CA ASP A 241 -13.32 24.62 35.41
C ASP A 241 -14.27 23.80 34.52
N ALA A 242 -15.57 23.82 34.84
CA ALA A 242 -16.58 23.02 34.16
C ALA A 242 -16.66 23.28 32.64
N ARG A 243 -16.45 24.51 32.19
CA ARG A 243 -16.48 24.86 30.76
C ARG A 243 -15.27 24.28 30.04
N THR A 244 -14.08 24.42 30.61
CA THR A 244 -12.86 23.82 30.05
C THR A 244 -12.95 22.30 30.03
N LYS A 245 -13.54 21.68 31.07
CA LYS A 245 -13.82 20.24 31.12
C LYS A 245 -14.64 19.78 29.90
N GLN A 246 -15.76 20.45 29.64
CA GLN A 246 -16.64 20.12 28.51
C GLN A 246 -15.94 20.29 27.16
N ILE A 247 -15.17 21.37 26.98
CA ILE A 247 -14.50 21.64 25.70
C ILE A 247 -13.38 20.62 25.43
N ILE A 248 -12.61 20.23 26.45
CA ILE A 248 -11.55 19.23 26.30
C ILE A 248 -12.12 17.84 26.00
N GLN A 249 -13.20 17.42 26.69
CA GLN A 249 -13.88 16.16 26.36
C GLN A 249 -14.34 16.16 24.91
N ASN A 250 -15.01 17.23 24.47
CA ASN A 250 -15.49 17.35 23.10
C ASN A 250 -14.32 17.38 22.09
N PHE A 251 -13.18 17.97 22.43
CA PHE A 251 -11.95 17.89 21.63
C PHE A 251 -11.48 16.43 21.47
N LEU A 252 -11.35 15.69 22.57
CA LEU A 252 -10.88 14.30 22.57
C LEU A 252 -11.82 13.36 21.81
N ASP A 253 -13.13 13.57 21.97
CA ASP A 253 -14.17 12.83 21.24
C ASP A 253 -14.04 13.08 19.73
N ASN A 254 -13.88 14.34 19.32
CA ASN A 254 -13.70 14.70 17.91
C ASN A 254 -12.38 14.18 17.32
N CYS A 255 -11.31 14.06 18.11
CA CYS A 255 -10.06 13.45 17.66
C CYS A 255 -10.21 11.96 17.31
N SER A 256 -11.27 11.30 17.78
CA SER A 256 -11.58 9.90 17.48
C SER A 256 -12.62 9.76 16.36
N ASN A 257 -13.14 10.89 15.85
CA ASN A 257 -14.18 10.93 14.85
C ASN A 257 -13.58 10.99 13.43
N GLU A 258 -14.04 10.10 12.55
CA GLU A 258 -13.60 10.01 11.15
C GLU A 258 -14.50 10.78 10.16
N LEU A 259 -15.50 11.51 10.67
CA LEU A 259 -16.36 12.33 9.83
C LEU A 259 -15.62 13.57 9.28
N PRO A 260 -15.96 14.02 8.05
CA PRO A 260 -15.41 15.25 7.49
C PRO A 260 -15.58 16.45 8.42
N TYR A 261 -14.54 17.27 8.48
CA TYR A 261 -14.49 18.46 9.34
C TYR A 261 -14.27 19.71 8.49
N LEU A 262 -14.93 20.81 8.86
CA LEU A 262 -14.68 22.14 8.32
C LEU A 262 -13.98 22.97 9.41
N ASP A 263 -12.86 23.58 9.06
CA ASP A 263 -12.20 24.51 9.96
C ASP A 263 -12.89 25.89 9.98
N GLU A 264 -12.31 26.82 10.73
CA GLU A 264 -12.79 28.20 10.86
C GLU A 264 -12.77 29.00 9.55
N ASN A 265 -12.08 28.52 8.52
CA ASN A 265 -11.97 29.13 7.20
C ASN A 265 -12.77 28.36 6.13
N ASP A 266 -13.72 27.52 6.56
CA ASP A 266 -14.50 26.62 5.70
C ASP A 266 -13.65 25.64 4.86
N THR A 267 -12.41 25.40 5.27
CA THR A 267 -11.53 24.42 4.62
C THR A 267 -11.93 23.02 5.06
N LYS A 268 -12.24 22.18 4.07
CA LYS A 268 -12.66 20.80 4.31
C LYS A 268 -11.49 19.85 4.53
N PHE A 269 -11.49 19.18 5.66
CA PHE A 269 -10.59 18.10 6.01
C PHE A 269 -11.32 16.75 6.05
N PRO A 270 -10.62 15.63 5.76
CA PRO A 270 -11.20 14.29 5.88
C PRO A 270 -11.73 13.99 7.28
N SER A 271 -11.05 14.49 8.31
CA SER A 271 -11.49 14.39 9.71
C SER A 271 -10.88 15.48 10.58
N TYR A 272 -11.41 15.66 11.79
CA TYR A 272 -10.88 16.60 12.76
C TYR A 272 -9.42 16.29 13.13
N LYS A 273 -9.08 15.00 13.26
CA LYS A 273 -7.70 14.53 13.46
C LYS A 273 -6.77 15.01 12.35
N ILE A 274 -7.18 14.91 11.08
CA ILE A 274 -6.35 15.37 9.97
C ILE A 274 -6.17 16.89 9.97
N CYS A 275 -7.20 17.66 10.33
CA CYS A 275 -7.07 19.10 10.52
C CYS A 275 -6.01 19.43 11.59
N LYS A 276 -6.07 18.78 12.76
CA LYS A 276 -5.11 19.00 13.84
C LYS A 276 -3.69 18.55 13.51
N ILE A 277 -3.52 17.43 12.80
CA ILE A 277 -2.23 17.01 12.24
C ILE A 277 -1.66 18.08 11.29
N ASN A 278 -2.51 18.71 10.48
CA ASN A 278 -2.07 19.79 9.59
C ASN A 278 -1.60 21.03 10.37
N ASN A 279 -2.28 21.40 11.45
CA ASN A 279 -1.86 22.50 12.33
C ASN A 279 -0.51 22.20 12.99
N VAL A 280 -0.33 20.99 13.51
CA VAL A 280 0.94 20.52 14.09
C VAL A 280 2.07 20.53 13.06
N LYS A 281 1.80 20.10 11.82
CA LYS A 281 2.78 20.15 10.71
C LYS A 281 3.26 21.58 10.47
N ILE A 282 2.35 22.54 10.40
CA ILE A 282 2.67 23.96 10.19
C ILE A 282 3.46 24.50 11.40
N LEU A 283 3.03 24.20 12.62
CA LEU A 283 3.72 24.59 13.85
C LEU A 283 5.19 24.11 13.88
N LEU A 284 5.43 22.84 13.58
CA LEU A 284 6.77 22.26 13.55
C LEU A 284 7.64 22.87 12.45
N TYR A 285 7.07 23.12 11.26
CA TYR A 285 7.76 23.78 10.17
C TYR A 285 8.16 25.22 10.54
N ASN A 286 7.24 25.98 11.12
CA ASN A 286 7.51 27.36 11.54
C ASN A 286 8.59 27.46 12.63
N ASN A 287 8.81 26.38 13.39
CA ASN A 287 9.83 26.28 14.42
C ASN A 287 11.08 25.49 13.98
N GLN A 288 11.19 25.10 12.71
CA GLN A 288 12.25 24.18 12.23
C GLN A 288 13.67 24.69 12.54
N ASP A 289 13.90 25.99 12.39
CA ASP A 289 15.23 26.58 12.58
C ASP A 289 15.64 26.58 14.04
N LYS A 290 14.70 26.89 14.94
CA LYS A 290 14.90 26.80 16.38
C LYS A 290 15.21 25.37 16.79
N ILE A 291 14.37 24.42 16.38
CA ILE A 291 14.54 22.99 16.71
C ILE A 291 15.90 22.49 16.23
N THR A 292 16.27 22.83 14.99
CA THR A 292 17.53 22.38 14.40
C THR A 292 18.74 22.97 15.12
N LYS A 293 18.69 24.26 15.47
CA LYS A 293 19.73 24.92 16.26
C LYS A 293 19.88 24.32 17.65
N ASP A 294 18.77 24.01 18.32
CA ASP A 294 18.79 23.36 19.63
C ASP A 294 19.47 21.98 19.53
N ILE A 295 19.15 21.20 18.49
CA ILE A 295 19.77 19.89 18.22
C ILE A 295 21.28 20.06 18.00
N GLU A 296 21.71 21.03 17.19
CA GLU A 296 23.13 21.32 16.96
C GLU A 296 23.86 21.66 18.27
N LEU A 297 23.28 22.51 19.13
CA LEU A 297 23.85 22.88 20.43
C LEU A 297 23.86 21.75 21.46
N MET A 298 23.01 20.74 21.32
CA MET A 298 23.09 19.53 22.15
C MET A 298 24.22 18.60 21.73
N ILE A 299 24.56 18.60 20.45
CA ILE A 299 25.46 17.64 19.84
C ILE A 299 26.89 18.19 19.71
N LEU A 300 27.10 19.49 19.79
CA LEU A 300 28.41 20.11 19.97
C LEU A 300 28.80 20.12 21.46
#